data_AF-K1V8P8-F1
#
_entry.id   AF-K1V8P8-F1
#
_cell.length_a   1.000
_cell.length_b   1.000
_cell.length_c   1.000
_cell.angle_alpha   90.00
_cell.angle_beta   90.00
_cell.angle_gamma   90.00
#
_symmetry.space_group_name_H-M   'P 1'
#
loop_
_entity.id
_entity.type
_entity.pdbx_description
1 polymer ?
#
loop_
_entity_poly.entity_id
_entity_poly.type
_entity_poly.pdbx_seq_one_letter_code
_entity_poly.pdbx_strand_id
1 'polypeptide(L)'
;MISSPHGLSGVSNSAENAARIVRERYPDRKIYIVDSLGASSGYGLLMDRLADLRDEGMPIDGVRDWAEAHKLELHHWFFSTDLTFYVKGGRISKVAGVFGGLLDICPLLNMDNLGRLIPRSKIRGKKRVMKEIVARMEEHAQGG
;
A
#
# COMPACT_ATOMS: atom_id res chain seq x y z
N MET A 1 -12.73 -4.69 7.88
CA MET A 1 -12.29 -3.38 7.36
C MET A 1 -10.83 -3.52 7.03
N ILE A 2 -10.42 -3.12 5.84
CA ILE A 2 -8.99 -3.02 5.53
C ILE A 2 -8.60 -1.55 5.63
N SER A 3 -7.47 -1.28 6.27
CA SER A 3 -6.97 0.07 6.49
C SER A 3 -5.81 0.38 5.56
N SER A 4 -5.63 1.68 5.31
CA SER A 4 -4.38 2.21 4.77
C SER A 4 -3.21 1.84 5.70
N PRO A 5 -2.00 1.61 5.17
CA PRO A 5 -0.81 1.20 5.91
C PRO A 5 -0.59 1.99 7.19
N HIS A 6 -0.35 1.29 8.30
CA HIS A 6 0.14 1.91 9.54
C HIS A 6 1.48 2.63 9.32
N GLY A 7 2.29 2.16 8.37
CA GLY A 7 3.53 2.82 7.93
C GLY A 7 3.32 4.23 7.37
N LEU A 8 2.09 4.59 6.95
CA LEU A 8 1.74 5.91 6.41
C LEU A 8 0.74 6.70 7.26
N SER A 9 -0.07 6.04 8.10
CA SER A 9 -1.19 6.67 8.80
C SER A 9 -1.57 5.97 10.12
N GLY A 10 -2.25 6.68 11.02
CA GLY A 10 -2.83 6.10 12.23
C GLY A 10 -4.16 5.36 12.03
N VAL A 11 -4.62 5.20 10.78
CA VAL A 11 -5.97 4.69 10.48
C VAL A 11 -6.17 3.26 10.98
N SER A 12 -5.17 2.38 10.86
CA SER A 12 -5.24 1.01 11.40
C SER A 12 -5.52 1.01 12.91
N ASN A 13 -4.88 1.90 13.67
CA ASN A 13 -5.08 2.00 15.12
C ASN A 13 -6.48 2.55 15.48
N SER A 14 -6.94 3.58 14.75
CA SER A 14 -8.30 4.11 14.92
C SER A 14 -9.36 3.06 14.59
N ALA A 15 -9.15 2.28 13.54
CA ALA A 15 -10.03 1.18 13.13
C ALA A 15 -10.08 0.08 14.20
N GLU A 16 -8.94 -0.30 14.78
CA GLU A 16 -8.88 -1.30 15.85
C GLU A 16 -9.61 -0.83 17.11
N ASN A 17 -9.45 0.44 17.49
CA ASN A 17 -10.18 1.03 18.61
C ASN A 17 -11.69 1.03 18.38
N ALA A 18 -12.14 1.41 17.18
CA ALA A 18 -13.55 1.34 16.81
C ALA A 18 -14.07 -0.11 16.84
N ALA A 19 -13.30 -1.06 16.28
CA ALA A 19 -13.66 -2.46 16.28
C ALA A 19 -13.79 -3.02 17.70
N ARG A 20 -12.93 -2.62 18.64
CA ARG A 20 -13.04 -3.00 20.05
C ARG A 20 -14.38 -2.56 20.66
N ILE A 21 -14.76 -1.31 20.47
CA ILE A 21 -16.04 -0.76 20.98
C ILE A 21 -17.23 -1.53 20.39
N VAL A 22 -17.18 -1.86 19.09
CA VAL A 22 -18.27 -2.57 18.42
C VAL A 22 -18.34 -4.03 18.87
N ARG A 23 -17.20 -4.70 19.09
CA ARG A 23 -17.15 -6.07 19.63
C ARG A 23 -17.71 -6.16 21.05
N GLU A 24 -17.46 -5.16 21.89
CA GLU A 24 -18.07 -5.07 23.23
C GLU A 24 -19.61 -4.95 23.15
N ARG A 25 -20.12 -4.18 22.18
CA ARG A 25 -21.56 -3.97 22.00
C ARG A 25 -22.28 -5.12 21.29
N TYR A 26 -21.59 -5.85 20.41
CA TYR A 26 -22.17 -6.92 19.58
C TYR A 26 -21.23 -8.13 19.55
N PRO A 27 -21.20 -8.94 20.62
CA PRO A 27 -20.23 -10.03 20.77
C PRO A 27 -20.34 -11.12 19.69
N ASP A 28 -21.52 -11.32 19.11
CA ASP A 28 -21.76 -12.34 18.07
C ASP A 28 -21.31 -11.89 16.66
N ARG A 29 -20.86 -10.64 16.49
CA ARG A 29 -20.43 -10.10 15.19
C ARG A 29 -18.92 -10.26 15.04
N LYS A 30 -18.49 -10.89 13.95
CA LYS A 30 -17.07 -10.97 13.58
C LYS A 30 -16.62 -9.68 12.88
N ILE A 31 -15.60 -9.04 13.44
CA ILE A 31 -15.01 -7.81 12.91
C ILE A 31 -13.50 -7.96 12.89
N TYR A 32 -12.94 -7.97 11.69
CA TYR A 32 -11.50 -8.03 11.45
C TYR A 32 -11.00 -6.70 10.89
N ILE A 33 -9.86 -6.25 11.43
CA ILE A 33 -9.06 -5.18 10.87
C ILE A 33 -7.83 -5.82 10.23
N VAL A 34 -7.66 -5.61 8.93
CA VAL A 34 -6.47 -6.05 8.21
C VAL A 34 -5.74 -4.80 7.77
N ASP A 35 -4.47 -4.68 8.16
CA ASP A 35 -3.60 -3.66 7.62
C ASP A 35 -3.12 -4.11 6.24
N SER A 36 -3.53 -3.40 5.19
CA SER A 36 -3.19 -3.74 3.81
C SER A 36 -1.70 -3.64 3.50
N LEU A 37 -0.96 -2.79 4.23
CA LEU A 37 0.41 -2.38 3.89
C LEU A 37 0.56 -1.75 2.49
N GLY A 38 -0.56 -1.49 1.81
CA GLY A 38 -0.64 -0.97 0.45
C GLY A 38 -1.54 0.26 0.39
N ALA A 39 -1.36 1.10 -0.63
CA ALA A 39 -2.06 2.36 -0.76
C ALA A 39 -2.54 2.57 -2.20
N SER A 40 -3.57 3.40 -2.36
CA SER A 40 -4.12 3.75 -3.68
C SER A 40 -4.53 2.50 -4.47
N SER A 41 -4.05 2.33 -5.70
CA SER A 41 -4.44 1.23 -6.59
C SER A 41 -4.10 -0.16 -6.03
N GLY A 42 -2.98 -0.32 -5.31
CA GLY A 42 -2.66 -1.61 -4.68
C GLY A 42 -3.64 -1.99 -3.57
N TYR A 43 -4.06 -1.01 -2.76
CA TYR A 43 -5.16 -1.20 -1.80
C TYR A 43 -6.48 -1.54 -2.53
N GLY A 44 -6.79 -0.83 -3.62
CA GLY A 44 -7.99 -1.09 -4.42
C GLY A 44 -8.02 -2.51 -5.00
N LEU A 45 -6.91 -2.96 -5.57
CA LEU A 45 -6.78 -4.31 -6.12
C LEU A 45 -6.95 -5.39 -5.05
N LEU A 46 -6.41 -5.17 -3.84
CA LEU A 46 -6.67 -6.05 -2.71
C LEU A 46 -8.16 -6.08 -2.36
N MET A 47 -8.83 -4.92 -2.32
CA MET A 47 -10.27 -4.83 -2.01
C MET A 47 -11.12 -5.56 -3.02
N ASP A 48 -10.84 -5.36 -4.31
CA ASP A 48 -11.59 -6.00 -5.39
C ASP A 48 -11.48 -7.52 -5.27
N ARG A 49 -10.28 -8.06 -5.06
CA ARG A 49 -10.11 -9.52 -4.89
C ARG A 49 -10.82 -10.06 -3.66
N LEU A 50 -10.83 -9.34 -2.54
CA LEU A 50 -11.57 -9.77 -1.35
C LEU A 50 -13.09 -9.71 -1.53
N ALA A 51 -13.59 -8.76 -2.34
CA ALA A 51 -14.99 -8.71 -2.72
C ALA A 51 -15.36 -9.93 -3.58
N ASP A 52 -14.50 -10.30 -4.54
CA ASP A 52 -14.69 -11.51 -5.35
C ASP A 52 -14.74 -12.76 -4.47
N LEU A 53 -13.78 -12.96 -3.56
CA LEU A 53 -13.74 -14.11 -2.65
C LEU A 53 -15.00 -14.20 -1.77
N ARG A 54 -15.51 -13.06 -1.30
CA ARG A 54 -16.78 -12.99 -0.57
C ARG A 54 -17.94 -13.45 -1.46
N ASP A 55 -18.00 -12.97 -2.71
CA ASP A 55 -19.08 -13.27 -3.64
C ASP A 55 -19.01 -14.72 -4.15
N GLU A 56 -17.81 -15.33 -4.16
CA GLU A 56 -17.56 -16.77 -4.34
C GLU A 56 -18.01 -17.62 -3.13
N GLY A 57 -18.46 -16.99 -2.04
CA GLY A 57 -18.99 -17.66 -0.85
C GLY A 57 -17.95 -18.00 0.22
N MET A 58 -16.72 -17.48 0.13
CA MET A 58 -15.71 -17.70 1.15
C MET A 58 -16.16 -17.07 2.49
N PRO A 59 -16.09 -17.80 3.62
CA PRO A 59 -16.46 -17.26 4.92
C PRO A 59 -15.50 -16.14 5.34
N ILE A 60 -15.99 -15.19 6.13
CA ILE A 60 -15.25 -14.00 6.55
C ILE A 60 -13.88 -14.31 7.18
N ASP A 61 -13.76 -15.41 7.92
CA ASP A 61 -12.50 -15.85 8.53
C ASP A 61 -11.47 -16.21 7.44
N GLY A 62 -11.92 -16.94 6.41
CA GLY A 62 -11.11 -17.34 5.27
C GLY A 62 -10.71 -16.14 4.40
N VAL A 63 -11.62 -15.19 4.17
CA VAL A 63 -11.31 -13.95 3.46
C VAL A 63 -10.23 -13.16 4.21
N ARG A 64 -10.32 -13.08 5.54
CA ARG A 64 -9.31 -12.43 6.39
C ARG A 64 -7.96 -13.17 6.32
N ASP A 65 -7.96 -14.49 6.44
CA ASP A 65 -6.72 -15.27 6.41
C ASP A 65 -6.05 -15.19 5.03
N TRP A 66 -6.84 -15.19 3.95
CA TRP A 66 -6.36 -14.96 2.60
C TRP A 66 -5.73 -13.57 2.47
N ALA A 67 -6.39 -12.52 2.96
CA ALA A 67 -5.86 -11.15 2.92
C ALA A 67 -4.50 -11.04 3.62
N GLU A 68 -4.37 -11.62 4.82
CA GLU A 68 -3.12 -11.59 5.58
C GLU A 68 -1.98 -12.35 4.87
N ALA A 69 -2.29 -13.47 4.22
CA ALA A 69 -1.32 -14.27 3.49
C ALA A 69 -0.83 -13.61 2.20
N HIS A 70 -1.69 -12.90 1.47
CA HIS A 70 -1.40 -12.44 0.10
C HIS A 70 -1.16 -10.93 -0.03
N LYS A 71 -1.41 -10.12 1.00
CA LYS A 71 -1.23 -8.65 0.91
C LYS A 71 0.17 -8.18 0.51
N LEU A 72 1.20 -8.98 0.76
CA LEU A 72 2.59 -8.68 0.40
C LEU A 72 2.99 -9.10 -1.02
N GLU A 73 2.10 -9.77 -1.74
CA GLU A 73 2.29 -10.12 -3.16
C GLU A 73 2.04 -8.92 -4.08
N LEU A 74 1.46 -7.83 -3.53
CA LEU A 74 1.18 -6.61 -4.25
C LEU A 74 2.43 -5.74 -4.41
N HIS A 75 2.82 -5.53 -5.66
CA HIS A 75 3.89 -4.61 -6.02
C HIS A 75 3.37 -3.21 -6.26
N HIS A 76 4.03 -2.22 -5.64
CA HIS A 76 3.66 -0.82 -5.74
C HIS A 76 4.82 -0.04 -6.35
N TRP A 77 4.71 0.28 -7.63
CA TRP A 77 5.74 1.05 -8.36
C TRP A 77 5.12 2.33 -8.89
N PHE A 78 5.66 3.46 -8.46
CA PHE A 78 5.16 4.77 -8.84
C PHE A 78 6.28 5.80 -8.82
N PHE A 79 6.00 6.99 -9.36
CA PHE A 79 6.92 8.11 -9.29
C PHE A 79 6.20 9.38 -8.85
N SER A 80 6.96 10.32 -8.30
CA SER A 80 6.51 11.69 -8.09
C SER A 80 7.50 12.65 -8.74
N THR A 81 7.05 13.84 -9.15
CA THR A 81 7.94 14.92 -9.58
C THR A 81 8.32 15.86 -8.43
N ASP A 82 7.63 15.74 -7.29
CA ASP A 82 7.90 16.53 -6.09
C ASP A 82 7.68 15.67 -4.84
N LEU A 83 8.71 15.60 -3.98
CA LEU A 83 8.66 14.87 -2.71
C LEU A 83 8.50 15.77 -1.48
N THR A 84 8.34 17.07 -1.68
CA THR A 84 8.19 18.07 -0.61
C THR A 84 7.10 17.69 0.38
N PHE A 85 5.91 17.30 -0.10
CA PHE A 85 4.79 16.95 0.78
C PHE A 85 4.95 15.61 1.49
N TYR A 86 5.63 14.64 0.87
CA TYR A 86 5.95 13.37 1.52
C TYR A 86 6.93 13.56 2.68
N VAL A 87 7.93 14.43 2.50
CA VAL A 87 8.91 14.78 3.54
C VAL A 87 8.26 15.63 4.65
N LYS A 88 7.53 16.69 4.29
CA LYS A 88 6.80 17.52 5.26
C LYS A 88 5.80 16.70 6.07
N GLY A 89 5.14 15.73 5.42
CA GLY A 89 4.24 14.79 6.07
C GLY A 89 4.94 13.70 6.86
N GLY A 90 6.27 13.53 6.79
CA GLY A 90 6.99 12.46 7.49
C GLY A 90 6.82 11.05 6.90
N ARG A 91 6.29 10.93 5.67
CA ARG A 91 6.07 9.64 4.99
C ARG A 91 7.31 9.17 4.22
N ILE A 92 8.24 10.09 3.96
CA ILE A 92 9.59 9.81 3.44
C ILE A 92 10.59 10.54 4.33
N SER A 93 11.71 9.88 4.68
CA SER A 93 12.75 10.49 5.51
C SER A 93 13.38 11.70 4.81
N LYS A 94 13.81 12.71 5.58
CA LYS A 94 14.43 13.92 5.01
C LYS A 94 15.63 13.61 4.11
N VAL A 95 16.45 12.63 4.50
CA VAL A 95 17.63 12.19 3.74
C VAL A 95 17.21 11.52 2.42
N ALA A 96 16.22 10.64 2.47
CA ALA A 96 15.67 10.00 1.28
C ALA A 96 14.91 10.99 0.37
N GLY A 97 14.45 12.11 0.94
CA GLY A 97 13.77 13.25 0.31
C GLY A 97 14.66 14.28 -0.38
N VAL A 98 16.00 14.16 -0.32
CA VAL A 98 16.91 15.12 -0.97
C VAL A 98 16.99 14.83 -2.47
N PHE A 99 16.18 15.57 -3.24
CA PHE A 99 16.16 15.59 -4.71
C PHE A 99 16.63 16.94 -5.29
N GLY A 100 17.31 17.75 -4.48
CA GLY A 100 17.62 19.15 -4.77
C GLY A 100 18.14 19.43 -6.17
N GLY A 101 17.48 20.38 -6.86
CA GLY A 101 18.05 21.18 -7.94
C GLY A 101 18.15 20.56 -9.33
N LEU A 102 17.82 19.28 -9.51
CA LEU A 102 17.96 18.62 -10.81
C LEU A 102 16.63 18.60 -11.57
N LEU A 103 16.52 19.48 -12.57
CA LEU A 103 15.37 19.57 -13.48
C LEU A 103 15.08 18.20 -14.12
N ASP A 104 13.79 17.85 -14.18
CA ASP A 104 13.26 16.64 -14.83
C ASP A 104 13.67 15.30 -14.19
N ILE A 105 14.19 15.29 -12.95
CA ILE A 105 14.36 14.02 -12.20
C ILE A 105 13.03 13.58 -11.57
N CYS A 106 12.63 12.36 -11.86
CA CYS A 106 11.51 11.64 -11.30
C CYS A 106 12.03 10.50 -10.40
N PRO A 107 11.94 10.61 -9.06
CA PRO A 107 12.16 9.49 -8.16
C PRO A 107 11.19 8.33 -8.44
N LEU A 108 11.74 7.15 -8.71
CA LEU A 108 10.99 5.90 -8.64
C LEU A 108 10.90 5.46 -7.19
N LEU A 109 9.68 5.16 -6.75
CA LEU A 109 9.33 4.82 -5.38
C LEU A 109 8.67 3.45 -5.34
N ASN A 110 8.84 2.77 -4.22
CA ASN A 110 8.07 1.58 -3.88
C ASN A 110 7.61 1.61 -2.42
N MET A 111 6.77 0.64 -2.04
CA MET A 111 6.48 0.35 -0.64
C MET A 111 7.24 -0.88 -0.15
N ASP A 112 7.83 -0.80 1.03
CA ASP A 112 8.43 -1.96 1.71
C ASP A 112 7.37 -2.84 2.38
N ASN A 113 7.80 -3.97 2.94
CA ASN A 113 6.94 -4.93 3.60
C ASN A 113 6.33 -4.41 4.92
N LEU A 114 6.63 -3.17 5.31
CA LEU A 114 6.05 -2.48 6.46
C LEU A 114 5.11 -1.34 6.01
N GLY A 115 4.82 -1.25 4.71
CA GLY A 115 3.95 -0.23 4.13
C GLY A 115 4.54 1.17 4.15
N ARG A 116 5.88 1.31 4.13
CA ARG A 116 6.58 2.61 4.13
C ARG A 116 7.05 2.95 2.72
N LEU A 117 7.02 4.23 2.37
CA LEU A 117 7.50 4.70 1.06
C LEU A 117 9.03 4.74 1.03
N ILE A 118 9.62 4.03 0.06
CA ILE A 118 11.06 3.93 -0.13
C ILE A 118 11.41 4.45 -1.54
N PRO A 119 12.24 5.51 -1.65
CA PRO A 119 12.85 5.87 -2.92
C PRO A 119 13.87 4.82 -3.37
N ARG A 120 13.75 4.34 -4.60
CA ARG A 120 14.58 3.25 -5.14
C ARG A 120 15.60 3.74 -6.16
N SER A 121 15.22 4.67 -7.03
CA SER A 121 16.12 5.23 -8.03
C SER A 121 15.71 6.65 -8.44
N LYS A 122 16.67 7.38 -9.02
CA LYS A 122 16.48 8.74 -9.56
C LYS A 122 16.54 8.67 -11.07
N ILE A 123 15.41 8.81 -11.76
CA ILE A 123 15.34 8.64 -13.22
C ILE A 123 14.98 9.96 -13.86
N ARG A 124 15.76 10.39 -14.86
CA ARG A 124 15.46 11.62 -15.61
C ARG A 124 14.39 11.35 -16.66
N GLY A 125 13.33 12.15 -16.66
CA GLY A 125 12.26 12.18 -17.63
C GLY A 125 11.13 11.19 -17.33
N LYS A 126 9.89 11.69 -17.39
CA LYS A 126 8.65 10.91 -17.16
C LYS A 126 8.59 9.64 -18.02
N LYS A 127 8.96 9.74 -19.30
CA LYS A 127 8.93 8.60 -20.23
C LYS A 127 9.83 7.45 -19.78
N ARG A 128 11.02 7.75 -19.23
CA ARG A 128 11.96 6.72 -18.79
C ARG A 128 11.50 6.07 -17.50
N VAL A 129 11.01 6.85 -16.53
CA VAL A 129 10.51 6.27 -15.27
C VAL A 129 9.25 5.44 -15.48
N MET A 130 8.36 5.81 -16.41
CA MET A 130 7.20 4.97 -16.76
C MET A 130 7.62 3.64 -17.39
N LYS A 131 8.63 3.63 -18.27
CA LYS A 131 9.18 2.39 -18.82
C LYS A 131 9.79 1.50 -17.72
N GLU A 132 10.51 2.11 -16.78
CA GLU A 132 11.04 1.39 -15.63
C GLU A 132 9.93 0.79 -14.76
N ILE A 133 8.83 1.51 -14.51
CA ILE A 133 7.67 0.99 -13.76
C ILE A 133 7.12 -0.27 -14.43
N VAL A 134 6.95 -0.25 -15.75
CA VAL A 134 6.48 -1.43 -16.51
C VAL A 134 7.49 -2.56 -16.42
N ALA A 135 8.79 -2.29 -16.58
CA ALA A 135 9.83 -3.31 -16.45
C ALA A 135 9.83 -3.98 -15.06
N ARG A 136 9.63 -3.20 -13.99
CA ARG A 136 9.48 -3.74 -12.62
C ARG A 136 8.21 -4.55 -12.44
N MET A 137 7.13 -4.16 -13.10
CA MET A 137 5.89 -4.94 -13.10
C MET A 137 6.09 -6.29 -13.78
N GLU A 138 6.73 -6.31 -14.95
CA GLU A 138 7.06 -7.54 -15.70
C GLU A 138 8.00 -8.46 -14.90
N GLU A 139 9.04 -7.90 -14.27
CA GLU A 139 10.00 -8.64 -13.42
C GLU A 139 9.33 -9.38 -12.26
N HIS A 140 8.26 -8.80 -11.72
CA HIS A 140 7.58 -9.31 -10.52
C HIS A 140 6.27 -10.03 -10.81
N ALA A 141 5.79 -10.03 -12.06
CA ALA A 141 4.60 -10.77 -12.44
C ALA A 141 4.86 -12.28 -12.32
N GLN A 142 3.98 -12.99 -11.62
CA GLN A 142 4.02 -14.45 -11.49
C GLN A 142 2.93 -15.06 -12.36
N GLY A 143 3.30 -15.99 -13.25
CA GLY A 143 2.34 -16.71 -14.11
C GLY A 143 1.75 -15.86 -15.25
N GLY A 144 2.54 -14.92 -15.78
CA GLY A 144 2.20 -14.12 -16.96
C GLY A 144 1.97 -14.94 -18.22
#